data_AF-A0A1U9UXI0-F1
#
_entry.id   AF-A0A1U9UXI0-F1
#
_cell.length_a   1.000
_cell.length_b   1.000
_cell.length_c   1.000
_cell.angle_alpha   90.00
_cell.angle_beta   90.00
_cell.angle_gamma   90.00
#
_symmetry.space_group_name_H-M   'P 1'
#
loop_
_entity.id
_entity.type
_entity.pdbx_description
1 polymer ?
#
loop_
_entity_poly.entity_id
_entity_poly.type
_entity_poly.pdbx_seq_one_letter_code
_entity_poly.pdbx_strand_id
1 'polypeptide(L)'
;MADKSMIGTDLGKGSIDVEKGRLRFFAKATGETNPVYIDEAAARDAGHRSLPVPPTFFMCLNSDVTAASGIDRMKLLQLDLGRILHAEQAFDYHRMAYAGDTLHFDTTVSDVYDKKGGALHFVVTSTRVTNQHGEHVADMRGTLVERRG
;
A
#
# COMPACT_ATOMS: atom_id res chain seq x y z
N MET A 1 16.92 16.07 3.67
CA MET A 1 16.87 14.60 3.72
C MET A 1 15.85 14.23 4.76
N ALA A 2 15.13 13.11 4.61
CA ALA A 2 14.24 12.67 5.66
C ALA A 2 14.99 12.51 6.99
N ASP A 3 14.42 13.03 8.06
CA ASP A 3 14.94 12.90 9.41
C ASP A 3 13.78 12.71 10.40
N LYS A 4 14.11 12.57 11.68
CA LYS A 4 13.11 12.29 12.72
C LYS A 4 12.08 13.40 12.91
N SER A 5 12.34 14.63 12.49
CA SER A 5 11.34 15.70 12.54
C SER A 5 10.22 15.50 11.51
N MET A 6 10.41 14.62 10.52
CA MET A 6 9.38 14.29 9.53
C MET A 6 8.40 13.21 10.02
N ILE A 7 8.61 12.60 11.20
CA ILE A 7 7.65 11.63 11.75
C ILE A 7 6.28 12.32 11.94
N GLY A 8 5.22 11.70 11.43
CA GLY A 8 3.88 12.25 11.39
C GLY A 8 3.55 13.04 10.11
N THR A 9 4.51 13.25 9.21
CA THR A 9 4.25 13.91 7.92
C THR A 9 3.27 13.09 7.07
N ASP A 10 2.23 13.75 6.57
CA ASP A 10 1.29 13.20 5.58
C ASP A 10 1.99 12.97 4.24
N LEU A 11 1.88 11.75 3.71
CA LEU A 11 2.47 11.31 2.44
C LEU A 11 1.43 10.99 1.38
N GLY A 12 0.17 11.33 1.61
CA GLY A 12 -0.94 11.05 0.73
C GLY A 12 -2.14 10.51 1.50
N LYS A 13 -3.27 11.18 1.29
CA LYS A 13 -4.60 10.73 1.69
C LYS A 13 -5.54 10.78 0.51
N GLY A 14 -6.35 9.74 0.35
CA GLY A 14 -7.36 9.70 -0.69
C GLY A 14 -8.13 8.39 -0.71
N SER A 15 -8.95 8.23 -1.74
CA SER A 15 -9.78 7.05 -1.91
C SER A 15 -9.72 6.52 -3.33
N ILE A 16 -10.00 5.22 -3.48
CA ILE A 16 -10.03 4.57 -4.77
C ILE A 16 -11.10 3.47 -4.78
N ASP A 17 -11.81 3.38 -5.91
CA ASP A 17 -12.79 2.33 -6.15
C ASP A 17 -12.08 1.04 -6.57
N VAL A 18 -12.47 -0.07 -5.96
CA VAL A 18 -11.91 -1.39 -6.24
C VAL A 18 -12.66 -2.02 -7.39
N GLU A 19 -12.03 -2.06 -8.56
CA GLU A 19 -12.65 -2.58 -9.78
C GLU A 19 -12.25 -4.03 -10.09
N LYS A 20 -13.23 -4.86 -10.50
CA LYS A 20 -13.03 -6.27 -10.87
C LYS A 20 -11.97 -6.47 -11.95
N GLY A 21 -11.93 -5.57 -12.95
CA GLY A 21 -10.97 -5.64 -14.04
C GLY A 21 -9.52 -5.54 -13.55
N ARG A 22 -9.27 -4.65 -12.59
CA ARG A 22 -7.94 -4.49 -11.99
C ARG A 22 -7.53 -5.67 -11.13
N LEU A 23 -8.45 -6.27 -10.36
CA LEU A 23 -8.16 -7.47 -9.59
C LEU A 23 -7.77 -8.65 -10.49
N ARG A 24 -8.52 -8.87 -11.57
CA ARG A 24 -8.18 -9.92 -12.57
C ARG A 24 -6.85 -9.65 -13.26
N PHE A 25 -6.59 -8.38 -13.61
CA PHE A 25 -5.33 -8.00 -14.23
C PHE A 25 -4.15 -8.23 -13.28
N PHE A 26 -4.29 -7.88 -12.00
CA PHE A 26 -3.28 -8.15 -10.98
C PHE A 26 -3.03 -9.64 -10.82
N ALA A 27 -4.09 -10.45 -10.70
CA ALA A 27 -3.98 -11.90 -10.61
C ALA A 27 -3.19 -12.48 -11.80
N LYS A 28 -3.51 -12.03 -13.03
CA LYS A 28 -2.74 -12.40 -14.23
C LYS A 28 -1.27 -11.98 -14.14
N ALA A 29 -1.00 -10.75 -13.70
CA ALA A 29 0.35 -10.21 -13.62
C ALA A 29 1.23 -10.93 -12.58
N THR A 30 0.64 -11.43 -11.50
CA THR A 30 1.35 -12.17 -10.43
C THR A 30 1.30 -13.69 -10.59
N GLY A 31 0.60 -14.21 -11.61
CA GLY A 31 0.42 -15.64 -11.82
C GLY A 31 -0.53 -16.31 -10.81
N GLU A 32 -1.42 -15.54 -10.17
CA GLU A 32 -2.50 -16.08 -9.35
C GLU A 32 -3.53 -16.79 -10.24
N THR A 33 -3.85 -18.03 -9.87
CA THR A 33 -4.70 -18.94 -10.66
C THR A 33 -5.91 -19.45 -9.88
N ASN A 34 -6.01 -19.15 -8.59
CA ASN A 34 -7.14 -19.53 -7.77
C ASN A 34 -8.42 -18.84 -8.29
N PRO A 35 -9.47 -19.61 -8.67
CA PRO A 35 -10.68 -19.07 -9.25
C PRO A 35 -11.38 -18.05 -8.35
N VAL A 36 -11.20 -18.11 -7.03
CA VAL A 36 -11.75 -17.14 -6.07
C VAL A 36 -11.34 -15.69 -6.39
N TYR A 37 -10.14 -15.46 -6.93
CA TYR A 37 -9.65 -14.11 -7.23
C TYR A 37 -9.93 -13.64 -8.67
N ILE A 38 -10.46 -14.51 -9.54
CA ILE A 38 -10.62 -14.23 -10.98
C ILE A 38 -12.04 -14.43 -11.49
N ASP A 39 -12.78 -15.40 -10.94
CA ASP A 39 -14.15 -15.73 -11.28
C ASP A 39 -15.09 -15.34 -10.13
N GLU A 40 -16.05 -14.48 -10.45
CA GLU A 40 -16.97 -13.95 -9.45
C GLU A 40 -18.02 -14.97 -9.01
N ALA A 41 -18.39 -15.92 -9.87
CA ALA A 41 -19.27 -17.01 -9.49
C ALA A 41 -18.54 -17.94 -8.51
N ALA A 42 -17.29 -18.32 -8.81
CA ALA A 42 -16.48 -19.14 -7.92
C ALA A 42 -16.22 -18.44 -6.56
N ALA A 43 -15.98 -17.12 -6.56
CA ALA A 43 -15.86 -16.35 -5.34
C ALA A 43 -17.15 -16.40 -4.50
N ARG A 44 -18.32 -16.28 -5.14
CA ARG A 44 -19.63 -16.39 -4.48
C ARG A 44 -19.89 -17.78 -3.92
N ASP A 45 -19.57 -18.82 -4.68
CA ASP A 45 -19.70 -20.21 -4.23
C ASP A 45 -18.79 -20.50 -3.04
N ALA A 46 -17.64 -19.81 -2.94
CA ALA A 46 -16.74 -19.83 -1.79
C ALA A 46 -17.19 -18.93 -0.62
N GLY A 47 -18.35 -18.30 -0.70
CA GLY A 47 -18.93 -17.46 0.37
C GLY A 47 -18.52 -16.00 0.36
N HIS A 48 -17.85 -15.52 -0.70
CA HIS A 48 -17.52 -14.11 -0.85
C HIS A 48 -18.65 -13.34 -1.56
N ARG A 49 -18.87 -12.07 -1.20
CA ARG A 49 -19.91 -11.26 -1.85
C ARG A 49 -19.56 -10.82 -3.28
N SER A 50 -18.28 -10.78 -3.62
CA SER A 50 -17.70 -10.37 -4.91
C SER A 50 -16.25 -10.89 -4.96
N LEU A 51 -15.46 -10.51 -5.96
CA LEU A 51 -14.04 -10.82 -6.00
C LEU A 51 -13.33 -10.20 -4.77
N PRO A 52 -12.69 -10.99 -3.90
CA PRO A 52 -11.89 -10.45 -2.81
C PRO A 52 -10.67 -9.73 -3.36
N VAL A 53 -10.26 -8.64 -2.69
CA VAL A 53 -9.01 -7.94 -3.01
C VAL A 53 -7.84 -8.86 -2.63
N PRO A 54 -6.96 -9.23 -3.58
CA PRO A 54 -5.75 -9.97 -3.25
C PRO A 54 -4.93 -9.20 -2.21
N PRO A 55 -4.40 -9.83 -1.15
CA PRO A 55 -3.77 -9.12 -0.04
C PRO A 55 -2.76 -8.06 -0.47
N THR A 56 -1.84 -8.42 -1.37
CA THR A 56 -0.77 -7.51 -1.84
C THR A 56 -1.23 -6.45 -2.83
N PHE A 57 -2.46 -6.53 -3.37
CA PHE A 57 -3.00 -5.51 -4.29
C PHE A 57 -3.26 -4.16 -3.60
N PHE A 58 -3.36 -4.14 -2.27
CA PHE A 58 -3.40 -2.90 -1.49
C PHE A 58 -2.19 -1.99 -1.78
N MET A 59 -1.03 -2.54 -2.16
CA MET A 59 0.12 -1.74 -2.58
C MET A 59 -0.11 -0.99 -3.88
N CYS A 60 -0.79 -1.60 -4.85
CA CYS A 60 -1.16 -0.95 -6.10
C CYS A 60 -2.15 0.19 -5.82
N LEU A 61 -3.20 -0.11 -5.03
CA LEU A 61 -4.21 0.88 -4.66
C LEU A 61 -3.62 2.07 -3.90
N ASN A 62 -2.74 1.82 -2.91
CA ASN A 62 -2.07 2.90 -2.16
C ASN A 62 -1.14 3.73 -3.06
N SER A 63 -0.47 3.09 -4.01
CA SER A 63 0.40 3.79 -4.98
C SER A 63 -0.41 4.71 -5.89
N ASP A 64 -1.59 4.28 -6.35
CA ASP A 64 -2.48 5.10 -7.17
C ASP A 64 -3.06 6.28 -6.39
N VAL A 65 -3.49 6.05 -5.13
CA VAL A 65 -3.95 7.12 -4.24
C VAL A 65 -2.84 8.15 -4.01
N THR A 66 -1.61 7.68 -3.77
CA THR A 66 -0.45 8.56 -3.64
C THR A 66 -0.25 9.38 -4.91
N ALA A 67 -0.27 8.74 -6.09
CA ALA A 67 -0.08 9.44 -7.36
C ALA A 67 -1.18 10.49 -7.62
N ALA A 68 -2.43 10.17 -7.28
CA ALA A 68 -3.57 11.09 -7.40
C ALA A 68 -3.53 12.25 -6.40
N SER A 69 -2.85 12.11 -5.26
CA SER A 69 -2.71 13.18 -4.25
C SER A 69 -1.86 14.36 -4.73
N GLY A 70 -1.06 14.19 -5.79
CA GLY A 70 -0.11 15.20 -6.27
C GLY A 70 1.16 15.33 -5.41
N ILE A 71 1.30 14.53 -4.35
CA ILE A 71 2.49 14.52 -3.49
C ILE A 71 3.58 13.67 -4.15
N ASP A 72 4.68 14.32 -4.54
CA ASP A 72 5.92 13.64 -4.89
C ASP A 72 6.66 13.22 -3.61
N ARG A 73 6.44 11.98 -3.17
CA ARG A 73 7.05 11.42 -1.95
C ARG A 73 8.57 11.42 -2.00
N MET A 74 9.18 11.17 -3.15
CA MET A 74 10.63 11.10 -3.26
C MET A 74 11.24 12.49 -3.06
N LYS A 75 10.63 13.50 -3.70
CA LYS A 75 11.03 14.89 -3.51
C LYS A 75 10.77 15.39 -2.09
N LEU A 76 9.62 15.06 -1.50
CA LEU A 76 9.26 15.46 -0.14
C LEU A 76 10.23 14.86 0.90
N LEU A 77 10.51 13.56 0.79
CA LEU A 77 11.44 12.83 1.67
C LEU A 77 12.91 13.08 1.31
N GLN A 78 13.17 13.76 0.18
CA GLN A 78 14.50 14.01 -0.37
C GLN A 78 15.31 12.70 -0.50
N LEU A 79 14.68 11.68 -1.10
CA LEU A 79 15.28 10.38 -1.40
C LEU A 79 15.66 10.29 -2.88
N ASP A 80 16.80 9.68 -3.16
CA ASP A 80 17.24 9.41 -4.54
C ASP A 80 16.72 8.05 -5.01
N LEU A 81 15.82 8.05 -6.00
CA LEU A 81 15.23 6.85 -6.58
C LEU A 81 16.29 5.85 -7.11
N GLY A 82 17.45 6.34 -7.58
CA GLY A 82 18.54 5.49 -8.05
C GLY A 82 19.32 4.79 -6.93
N ARG A 83 19.10 5.17 -5.68
CA ARG A 83 19.83 4.68 -4.50
C ARG A 83 18.94 3.99 -3.47
N ILE A 84 17.63 3.93 -3.73
CA ILE A 84 16.67 3.32 -2.80
C ILE A 84 16.35 1.87 -3.18
N LEU A 85 16.03 1.08 -2.16
CA LEU A 85 15.41 -0.23 -2.28
C LEU A 85 14.20 -0.31 -1.35
N HIS A 86 13.15 -1.01 -1.78
CA HIS A 86 12.06 -1.40 -0.91
C HIS A 86 12.53 -2.56 -0.02
N ALA A 87 12.67 -2.30 1.27
CA ALA A 87 13.32 -3.21 2.21
C ALA A 87 12.35 -4.17 2.90
N GLU A 88 11.14 -3.70 3.23
CA GLU A 88 10.16 -4.47 3.98
C GLU A 88 8.74 -4.00 3.66
N GLN A 89 7.81 -4.96 3.55
CA GLN A 89 6.37 -4.72 3.55
C GLN A 89 5.71 -5.57 4.65
N ALA A 90 4.82 -4.97 5.42
CA ALA A 90 3.91 -5.66 6.33
C ALA A 90 2.46 -5.22 6.07
N PHE A 91 1.53 -6.12 6.38
CA PHE A 91 0.09 -5.91 6.32
C PHE A 91 -0.58 -6.59 7.50
N ASP A 92 -1.45 -5.87 8.19
CA ASP A 92 -2.35 -6.39 9.21
C ASP A 92 -3.78 -6.20 8.70
N TYR A 93 -4.49 -7.29 8.37
CA TYR A 93 -5.87 -7.23 7.86
C TYR A 93 -6.86 -7.45 8.99
N HIS A 94 -7.78 -6.50 9.13
CA HIS A 94 -8.87 -6.54 10.11
C HIS A 94 -10.19 -6.96 9.47
N ARG A 95 -10.35 -6.71 8.16
CA ARG A 95 -11.52 -7.08 7.37
C ARG A 95 -11.14 -7.40 5.92
N MET A 96 -11.99 -8.19 5.27
CA MET A 96 -11.91 -8.42 3.84
C MET A 96 -12.39 -7.19 3.07
N ALA A 97 -11.69 -6.83 2.00
CA ALA A 97 -12.15 -5.89 0.99
C ALA A 97 -12.52 -6.64 -0.29
N TYR A 98 -13.44 -6.08 -1.07
CA TYR A 98 -13.98 -6.71 -2.27
C TYR A 98 -14.06 -5.71 -3.43
N ALA A 99 -14.12 -6.23 -4.65
CA ALA A 99 -14.50 -5.40 -5.79
C ALA A 99 -15.90 -4.81 -5.58
N GLY A 100 -16.01 -3.49 -5.80
CA GLY A 100 -17.17 -2.66 -5.49
C GLY A 100 -17.01 -1.83 -4.20
N ASP A 101 -15.97 -2.07 -3.39
CA ASP A 101 -15.64 -1.19 -2.27
C ASP A 101 -14.92 0.07 -2.72
N THR A 102 -15.10 1.16 -1.97
CA THR A 102 -14.24 2.34 -2.02
C THR A 102 -13.32 2.28 -0.81
N LEU A 103 -12.02 2.19 -1.03
CA LEU A 103 -11.02 2.14 0.03
C LEU A 103 -10.34 3.49 0.20
N HIS A 104 -10.28 3.97 1.44
CA HIS A 104 -9.58 5.19 1.84
C HIS A 104 -8.23 4.84 2.43
N PHE A 105 -7.17 5.47 1.94
CA PHE A 105 -5.80 5.29 2.41
C PHE A 105 -5.31 6.59 3.04
N ASP A 106 -4.69 6.48 4.21
CA ASP A 106 -4.09 7.58 4.94
C ASP A 106 -2.65 7.19 5.32
N THR A 107 -1.66 7.75 4.62
CA THR A 107 -0.24 7.35 4.75
C THR A 107 0.58 8.44 5.43
N THR A 108 1.35 8.05 6.45
CA THR A 108 2.28 8.95 7.14
C THR A 108 3.68 8.36 7.27
N VAL A 109 4.68 9.21 7.53
CA VAL A 109 5.99 8.77 8.04
C VAL A 109 5.81 8.31 9.48
N SER A 110 6.19 7.07 9.79
CA SER A 110 6.11 6.52 11.14
C SER A 110 7.47 6.39 11.83
N ASP A 111 8.56 6.28 11.07
CA ASP A 111 9.91 6.24 11.65
C ASP A 111 10.97 6.65 10.62
N VAL A 112 12.10 7.16 11.10
CA VAL A 112 13.30 7.46 10.31
C VAL A 112 14.53 7.13 11.13
N TYR A 113 15.40 6.27 10.60
CA TYR A 113 16.60 5.82 11.32
C TYR A 113 17.75 5.43 10.38
N ASP A 114 18.95 5.35 10.94
CA ASP A 114 20.14 4.89 10.22
C ASP A 114 20.63 3.56 10.79
N LYS A 115 21.24 2.74 9.94
CA LYS A 115 22.03 1.56 10.33
C LYS A 115 23.43 1.64 9.71
N LYS A 116 24.33 0.77 10.19
CA LYS A 116 25.71 0.66 9.68
C LYS A 116 26.46 2.00 9.69
N GLY A 117 26.36 2.75 10.78
CA GLY A 117 27.07 4.02 10.96
C GLY A 117 26.64 5.12 9.98
N GLY A 118 25.37 5.11 9.52
CA GLY A 118 24.84 6.12 8.58
C GLY A 118 24.87 5.69 7.12
N ALA A 119 25.49 4.56 6.78
CA ALA A 119 25.59 4.05 5.41
C ALA A 119 24.25 3.54 4.84
N LEU A 120 23.29 3.18 5.70
CA LEU A 120 21.95 2.78 5.28
C LEU A 120 20.92 3.62 6.00
N HIS A 121 20.17 4.40 5.25
CA HIS A 121 19.13 5.28 5.76
C HIS A 121 17.75 4.71 5.51
N PHE A 122 16.91 4.65 6.52
CA PHE A 122 15.59 4.04 6.45
C PHE A 122 14.50 5.07 6.68
N VAL A 123 13.47 5.01 5.84
CA VAL A 123 12.21 5.73 6.04
C VAL A 123 11.09 4.70 6.10
N VAL A 124 10.36 4.71 7.21
CA VAL A 124 9.22 3.81 7.44
C VAL A 124 7.94 4.61 7.30
N THR A 125 6.99 4.07 6.54
CA THR A 125 5.67 4.65 6.36
C THR A 125 4.61 3.72 6.92
N SER A 126 3.60 4.26 7.58
CA SER A 126 2.40 3.54 8.01
C SER A 126 1.20 4.04 7.22
N THR A 127 0.34 3.12 6.80
CA THR A 127 -0.90 3.46 6.08
C THR A 127 -2.08 2.80 6.76
N ARG A 128 -3.07 3.60 7.17
CA ARG A 128 -4.36 3.10 7.65
C ARG A 128 -5.34 3.03 6.50
N VAL A 129 -6.06 1.90 6.39
CA VAL A 129 -7.05 1.68 5.33
C VAL A 129 -8.45 1.49 5.91
N THR A 130 -9.42 2.25 5.39
CA THR A 130 -10.85 2.12 5.76
C THR A 130 -11.72 1.96 4.51
N ASN A 131 -12.92 1.40 4.65
CA ASN A 131 -13.89 1.31 3.55
C ASN A 131 -14.91 2.47 3.58
N GLN A 132 -15.82 2.49 2.61
CA GLN A 132 -16.90 3.47 2.49
C GLN A 132 -17.85 3.53 3.69
N HIS A 133 -17.84 2.51 4.56
CA HIS A 133 -18.64 2.45 5.78
C HIS A 133 -17.87 2.94 7.02
N GLY A 134 -16.64 3.42 6.84
CA GLY A 134 -15.75 3.83 7.93
C GLY A 134 -15.15 2.66 8.71
N GLU A 135 -15.29 1.43 8.23
CA GLU A 135 -14.72 0.26 8.90
C GLU A 135 -13.22 0.15 8.63
N HIS A 136 -12.46 -0.22 9.66
CA HIS A 136 -11.03 -0.45 9.54
C HIS A 136 -10.76 -1.76 8.81
N VAL A 137 -10.13 -1.67 7.63
CA VAL A 137 -9.87 -2.79 6.73
C VAL A 137 -8.48 -3.37 6.95
N ALA A 138 -7.46 -2.52 6.95
CA ALA A 138 -6.07 -2.94 7.10
C ALA A 138 -5.18 -1.84 7.66
N ASP A 139 -4.04 -2.24 8.21
CA ASP A 139 -2.87 -1.40 8.42
C ASP A 139 -1.72 -1.92 7.55
N MET A 140 -0.97 -1.02 6.92
CA MET A 140 0.19 -1.35 6.11
C MET A 140 1.43 -0.66 6.68
N ARG A 141 2.58 -1.33 6.66
CA ARG A 141 3.87 -0.71 6.97
C ARG A 141 4.86 -0.99 5.85
N GLY A 142 5.40 0.06 5.26
CA GLY A 142 6.41 0.00 4.20
C GLY A 142 7.73 0.59 4.66
N THR A 143 8.84 -0.02 4.29
CA THR A 143 10.17 0.49 4.61
C THR A 143 11.00 0.67 3.35
N LEU A 144 11.49 1.89 3.13
CA LEU A 144 12.49 2.18 2.11
C LEU A 144 13.86 2.28 2.77
N VAL A 145 14.89 1.80 2.08
CA VAL A 145 16.29 2.00 2.46
C VAL A 145 17.05 2.71 1.34
N GLU A 146 17.74 3.80 1.66
CA GLU A 146 18.68 4.47 0.78
C GLU A 146 20.12 4.11 1.20
N ARG A 147 20.92 3.62 0.24
CA ARG A 147 22.34 3.38 0.49
C ARG A 147 23.13 4.67 0.34
N ARG A 148 23.82 5.08 1.40
CA ARG A 148 24.74 6.22 1.44
C ARG A 148 26.19 5.76 1.28
N GLY A 149 26.97 6.55 0.54
CA GLY A 149 28.31 6.20 0.05
C GLY A 149 28.67 6.98 -1.19
#